data_AF-A0A7X5TI55-F1
#
_entry.id   AF-A0A7X5TI55-F1
#
_cell.length_a   1.000
_cell.length_b   1.000
_cell.length_c   1.000
_cell.angle_alpha   90.00
_cell.angle_beta   90.00
_cell.angle_gamma   90.00
#
_symmetry.space_group_name_H-M   'P 1'
#
loop_
_entity.id
_entity.type
_entity.pdbx_description
1 polymer ?
#
loop_
_entity_poly.entity_id
_entity_poly.type
_entity_poly.pdbx_seq_one_letter_code
_entity_poly.pdbx_strand_id
1 'polypeptide(L)' 'MIYGEKFNGDPCPQGHTLRYVSNGSCIECQSCRDKKRKKKKREIEKKVKSSDFTHSVLIIGNPERCKEK' A
#
# COMPACT_ATOMS: atom_id res chain seq x y z
N MET A 1 0.32 -23.42 -4.08
CA MET A 1 1.25 -23.57 -5.22
C MET A 1 1.61 -22.18 -5.73
N ILE A 2 2.80 -21.64 -5.39
CA ILE A 2 3.22 -20.31 -5.84
C ILE A 2 4.10 -20.50 -7.08
N TYR A 3 3.49 -20.46 -8.27
CA TYR A 3 4.22 -20.52 -9.52
C TYR A 3 4.84 -19.15 -9.83
N GLY A 4 6.16 -19.07 -9.65
CA GLY A 4 7.04 -18.27 -10.51
C GLY A 4 7.06 -16.77 -10.26
N GLU A 5 7.94 -16.34 -9.35
CA GLU A 5 8.60 -15.03 -9.48
C GLU A 5 9.53 -15.07 -10.68
N LYS A 6 8.96 -15.06 -11.89
CA LYS A 6 9.75 -15.00 -13.12
C LYS A 6 10.47 -13.66 -13.14
N PHE A 7 11.79 -13.73 -13.23
CA PHE A 7 12.68 -12.60 -13.41
C PHE A 7 12.61 -12.18 -14.88
N ASN A 8 12.29 -10.91 -15.15
CA ASN A 8 12.11 -10.43 -16.53
C ASN A 8 13.42 -10.16 -17.27
N GLY A 9 14.56 -10.03 -16.58
CA GLY A 9 15.83 -9.66 -17.23
C GLY A 9 15.91 -8.21 -17.73
N ASP A 10 14.77 -7.54 -17.91
CA ASP A 10 14.73 -6.16 -18.38
C ASP A 10 15.25 -5.18 -17.31
N PRO A 11 16.23 -4.32 -17.67
CA PRO A 11 16.67 -3.27 -16.76
C PRO A 11 15.54 -2.28 -16.51
N CYS A 12 15.37 -1.91 -15.24
CA CYS A 12 14.53 -0.79 -14.84
C CYS A 12 15.00 0.49 -15.54
N PRO A 13 14.11 1.47 -15.84
CA PRO A 13 14.50 2.78 -16.36
C PRO A 13 15.55 3.53 -15.52
N GLN A 14 15.75 3.12 -14.27
CA GLN A 14 16.75 3.66 -13.35
C GLN A 14 18.08 2.87 -13.36
N GLY A 15 18.20 1.84 -14.19
CA GLY A 15 19.39 0.99 -14.31
C GLY A 15 19.40 -0.27 -13.43
N HIS A 16 18.36 -0.51 -12.63
CA HIS A 16 18.30 -1.70 -11.76
C HIS A 16 17.97 -2.97 -12.55
N THR A 17 18.72 -4.04 -12.37
CA THR A 17 18.57 -5.27 -13.17
C THR A 17 17.48 -6.19 -12.64
N LEU A 18 17.15 -6.14 -11.34
CA LEU A 18 16.27 -7.09 -10.68
C LEU A 18 14.78 -6.68 -10.73
N ARG A 19 14.09 -6.97 -11.85
CA ARG A 19 12.65 -6.74 -12.07
C ARG A 19 11.81 -8.02 -11.99
N TYR A 20 10.78 -8.02 -11.14
CA TYR A 20 9.80 -9.11 -11.08
C TYR A 20 8.68 -8.93 -12.12
N VAL A 21 8.25 -10.03 -12.74
CA VAL A 21 7.12 -10.06 -13.70
C VAL A 21 5.80 -9.62 -13.07
N SER A 22 5.51 -10.05 -11.84
CA SER A 22 4.21 -9.89 -11.19
C SER A 22 3.79 -8.44 -10.97
N ASN A 23 4.72 -7.59 -10.51
CA ASN A 23 4.44 -6.19 -10.16
C ASN A 23 5.02 -5.18 -11.16
N GLY A 24 5.71 -5.67 -12.21
CA GLY A 24 6.41 -4.84 -13.19
C GLY A 24 7.39 -3.83 -12.55
N SER A 25 7.80 -4.04 -11.30
CA SER A 25 8.62 -3.13 -10.50
C SER A 25 9.91 -3.82 -10.08
N CYS A 26 11.00 -3.07 -10.07
CA CYS A 26 12.28 -3.60 -9.60
C CYS A 26 12.34 -3.66 -8.07
N ILE A 27 13.12 -4.59 -7.52
CA ILE A 27 13.27 -4.78 -6.05
C ILE A 27 13.68 -3.46 -5.38
N GLU A 28 14.66 -2.79 -5.94
CA GLU A 28 15.21 -1.55 -5.39
C GLU A 28 14.19 -0.40 -5.44
N CYS A 29 13.44 -0.32 -6.54
CA CYS A 29 12.34 0.61 -6.75
C CYS A 29 11.24 0.39 -5.71
N GLN A 30 10.89 -0.88 -5.48
CA GLN A 30 9.88 -1.28 -4.51
C GLN A 30 10.34 -0.94 -3.09
N SER A 31 11.58 -1.31 -2.74
CA SER A 31 12.20 -0.95 -1.45
C SER A 31 12.20 0.56 -1.20
N CYS A 32 12.52 1.36 -2.22
CA CYS A 32 12.47 2.82 -2.13
C CYS A 32 11.04 3.34 -1.89
N ARG A 33 10.04 2.80 -2.59
CA ARG A 33 8.62 3.14 -2.38
C ARG A 33 8.16 2.76 -0.98
N ASP A 34 8.53 1.58 -0.50
CA ASP A 34 8.16 1.07 0.82
C ASP A 34 8.78 1.91 1.94
N LYS A 35 10.05 2.31 1.80
CA LYS A 35 10.71 3.25 2.71
C LYS A 35 9.97 4.59 2.77
N LYS A 36 9.58 5.15 1.62
CA LYS A 36 8.78 6.40 1.55
C LYS A 36 7.41 6.24 2.24
N ARG A 37 6.71 5.13 1.99
CA ARG A 37 5.42 4.83 2.62
C ARG A 37 5.53 4.72 4.14
N LYS A 38 6.54 3.98 4.63
CA LYS A 38 6.81 3.85 6.07
C LYS A 38 7.13 5.20 6.71
N LYS A 39 7.94 6.05 6.06
CA LYS A 39 8.23 7.41 6.55
C LYS A 39 6.95 8.25 6.69
N LYS A 40 6.11 8.28 5.65
CA LYS A 40 4.84 9.01 5.66
C LYS A 40 3.91 8.51 6.78
N LYS A 41 3.81 7.19 6.99
CA LYS A 41 3.01 6.62 8.07
C LYS A 41 3.47 7.11 9.45
N ARG A 42 4.79 7.09 9.70
CA ARG A 42 5.37 7.59 10.96
C ARG A 42 5.11 9.08 11.17
N GLU A 43 5.18 9.89 10.12
CA GLU A 43 4.86 11.32 10.19
C GLU A 43 3.38 11.58 10.49
N ILE A 44 2.48 10.77 9.92
CA ILE A 44 1.05 10.82 10.25
C ILE A 44 0.83 10.40 11.70
N GLU A 45 1.38 9.27 12.14
CA GLU A 45 1.28 8.77 13.52
C GLU A 45 1.79 9.80 14.54
N LYS A 46 2.88 10.52 14.24
CA LYS A 46 3.39 11.61 15.09
C LYS A 46 2.44 12.81 15.16
N LYS A 47 1.65 13.07 14.11
CA LYS A 47 0.70 14.19 14.07
C LYS A 47 -0.63 13.86 14.74
N VAL A 48 -1.02 12.59 14.78
CA VAL A 48 -2.22 12.13 15.48
C VAL A 48 -2.01 12.36 16.97
N LYS A 49 -2.70 13.36 17.54
CA LYS A 49 -2.70 13.57 18.98
C LYS A 49 -3.59 12.49 19.60
N SER A 50 -3.23 12.01 20.79
CA SER A 50 -4.05 11.03 21.52
C SER A 50 -5.46 11.53 21.87
N SER A 51 -5.69 12.84 21.78
CA SER A 51 -6.97 13.51 21.98
C SER A 51 -7.86 13.55 20.72
N ASP A 52 -7.33 13.22 19.54
CA ASP A 52 -8.09 13.23 18.30
C ASP A 52 -8.88 11.91 18.21
N PHE A 53 -10.02 11.86 18.88
CA PHE A 53 -11.01 10.76 18.79
C PHE A 53 -11.76 10.76 17.44
N THR A 54 -11.12 11.16 16.35
CA THR A 54 -11.64 10.95 14.99
C THR A 54 -11.48 9.46 14.65
N HIS A 55 -12.23 8.61 15.35
CA HIS A 55 -12.43 7.24 14.92
C HIS A 55 -13.19 7.31 13.60
N SER A 56 -12.56 6.87 12.52
CA SER A 56 -13.25 6.66 11.26
C SER A 56 -14.37 5.64 11.53
N VAL A 57 -15.60 6.12 11.66
CA VAL A 57 -16.78 5.26 11.80
C VAL A 57 -16.96 4.55 10.47
N LEU A 58 -16.61 3.27 10.44
CA LEU A 58 -16.95 2.41 9.32
C LEU A 58 -18.46 2.13 9.40
N ILE A 59 -19.25 2.86 8.64
CA ILE A 59 -20.68 2.56 8.49
C ILE A 59 -20.79 1.29 7.64
N ILE A 60 -20.94 0.15 8.30
CA ILE A 60 -21.22 -1.13 7.64
C ILE A 60 -22.73 -1.19 7.40
N GLY A 61 -23.13 -1.03 6.14
CA GLY A 61 -24.52 -1.10 5.72
C GLY A 61 -25.14 0.26 5.45
N ASN A 62 -26.12 0.28 4.55
CA ASN A 62 -26.88 1.50 4.25
C ASN A 62 -27.94 1.71 5.35
N PRO A 63 -27.88 2.80 6.14
CA PRO A 63 -28.85 3.05 7.22
C PRO A 63 -30.29 3.24 6.71
N GLU A 64 -30.48 3.62 5.44
CA GLU A 64 -31.81 3.75 4.83
C GLU A 64 -32.44 2.40 4.43
N ARG A 65 -31.71 1.29 4.60
CA ARG A 65 -32.16 -0.05 4.19
C ARG A 65 -33.20 -0.69 5.15
N CYS A 66 -33.50 -0.06 6.29
CA CYS A 66 -34.48 -0.57 7.28
C CYS A 66 -35.88 0.05 7.15
N LYS A 67 -36.27 0.54 5.97
CA LYS A 67 -37.60 1.14 5.73
C LYS A 67 -38.42 0.36 4.71
N GLU A 68 -38.55 -0.96 4.84
CA GLU A 68 -39.56 -1.70 4.08
C GLU A 68 -40.25 -2.78 4.93
N LYS A 69 -41.48 -2.41 5.34
CA LYS A 69 -42.69 -3.17 5.72
C LYS A 69 -42.59 -4.33 6.70
#